data_AF-A0A212EUB8-F1
#
_entry.id   AF-A0A212EUB8-F1
#
_cell.length_a   1.000
_cell.length_b   1.000
_cell.length_c   1.000
_cell.angle_alpha   90.00
_cell.angle_beta   90.00
_cell.angle_gamma   90.00
#
_symmetry.space_group_name_H-M   'P 1'
#
loop_
_entity.id
_entity.type
_entity.pdbx_description
1 polymer ?
#
loop_
_entity_poly.entity_id
_entity_poly.type
_entity_poly.pdbx_seq_one_letter_code
_entity_poly.pdbx_strand_id
1 'polypeptide(L)'
;MCGDMGKAVLRALTGALLCGLVSDAAYLQKYESYPFRYEQAVYKKPLREHEKPQDLSNVPGVPGVDFPIYHSVPETSFSCANVPIHPGMYANVETGCQTERGSFKEPIRAEAEARRIARRAARRLL
;
A
#
# COMPACT_ATOMS: atom_id res chain seq x y z
N MET A 1 50.04 -47.15 -44.76
CA MET A 1 49.26 -45.89 -44.94
C MET A 1 48.18 -45.66 -43.86
N CYS A 2 48.07 -46.49 -42.79
CA CYS A 2 47.01 -46.37 -41.77
C CYS A 2 47.35 -45.45 -40.58
N GLY A 3 48.62 -45.04 -40.42
CA GLY A 3 49.08 -44.29 -39.25
C GLY A 3 48.82 -42.78 -39.29
N ASP A 4 48.81 -42.16 -40.47
CA ASP A 4 48.69 -40.70 -40.59
C ASP A 4 47.23 -40.23 -40.57
N MET A 5 46.32 -41.03 -41.13
CA MET A 5 44.87 -40.81 -40.99
C MET A 5 44.43 -40.92 -39.53
N GLY A 6 44.96 -41.89 -38.78
CA GLY A 6 44.67 -42.04 -37.35
C GLY A 6 45.15 -40.85 -36.51
N LYS A 7 46.34 -40.31 -36.82
CA LYS A 7 46.86 -39.09 -36.18
C LYS A 7 46.05 -37.85 -36.55
N ALA A 8 45.55 -37.76 -37.78
CA ALA A 8 44.69 -36.66 -38.22
C ALA A 8 43.33 -36.68 -37.49
N VAL A 9 42.71 -37.85 -37.37
CA VAL A 9 41.45 -38.04 -36.62
C VAL A 9 41.66 -37.75 -35.13
N LEU A 10 42.74 -38.28 -34.54
CA LEU A 10 43.04 -38.01 -33.12
C LEU A 10 43.25 -36.51 -32.87
N ARG A 11 43.99 -35.82 -33.73
CA ARG A 11 44.19 -34.36 -33.64
C ARG A 11 42.87 -33.58 -33.78
N ALA A 12 42.01 -33.99 -34.71
CA ALA A 12 40.71 -33.36 -34.91
C ALA A 12 39.80 -33.53 -33.69
N LEU A 13 39.74 -34.74 -33.12
CA LEU A 13 38.95 -35.02 -31.92
C LEU A 13 39.50 -34.30 -30.69
N THR A 14 40.84 -34.27 -30.51
CA THR A 14 41.44 -33.50 -29.42
C THR A 14 41.21 -32.00 -29.58
N GLY A 15 41.24 -31.47 -30.81
CA GLY A 15 40.96 -30.07 -31.08
C GLY A 15 39.51 -29.70 -30.78
N ALA A 16 38.54 -30.54 -31.15
CA ALA A 16 37.12 -30.34 -30.85
C ALA A 16 36.84 -30.39 -29.34
N LEU A 17 37.44 -31.36 -28.63
CA LEU A 17 37.30 -31.48 -27.18
C LEU A 17 37.90 -30.26 -26.46
N LEU A 18 39.08 -29.82 -26.86
CA LEU A 18 39.72 -28.62 -26.29
C LEU A 18 38.91 -27.36 -26.57
N CYS A 19 38.39 -27.16 -27.79
CA CYS A 19 37.51 -26.02 -28.10
C CYS A 19 36.21 -26.03 -27.29
N GLY A 20 35.60 -27.21 -27.09
CA GLY A 20 34.41 -27.36 -26.25
C GLY A 20 34.69 -27.01 -24.80
N LEU A 21 35.77 -27.55 -24.23
CA LEU A 21 36.18 -27.28 -22.84
C LEU A 21 36.58 -25.81 -22.62
N VAL A 22 37.24 -25.16 -23.59
CA VAL A 22 37.57 -23.73 -23.51
C VAL A 22 36.31 -22.87 -23.60
N SER A 23 35.33 -23.28 -24.41
CA SER A 23 34.03 -22.58 -24.54
C SER A 23 33.19 -22.71 -23.26
N ASP A 24 33.14 -23.90 -22.65
CA ASP A 24 32.46 -24.12 -21.36
C ASP A 24 33.18 -23.40 -20.21
N ALA A 25 34.52 -23.40 -20.18
CA ALA A 25 35.28 -22.64 -19.19
C ALA A 25 35.07 -21.13 -19.34
N ALA A 26 35.04 -20.61 -20.56
CA ALA A 26 34.71 -19.21 -20.84
C ALA A 26 33.25 -18.88 -20.47
N TYR A 27 32.32 -19.81 -20.70
CA TYR A 27 30.93 -19.68 -20.30
C TYR A 27 30.77 -19.67 -18.78
N LEU A 28 31.50 -20.52 -18.06
CA LEU A 28 31.51 -20.59 -16.60
C LEU A 28 32.23 -19.39 -15.96
N GLN A 29 33.28 -18.83 -16.59
CA GLN A 29 33.88 -17.56 -16.14
C GLN A 29 32.91 -16.40 -16.23
N LYS A 30 32.05 -16.35 -17.25
CA LYS A 30 30.97 -15.34 -17.32
C LYS A 30 29.94 -15.54 -16.20
N TYR A 31 29.87 -16.74 -15.64
CA TYR A 31 29.00 -17.10 -14.53
C TYR A 31 29.72 -17.06 -13.17
N GLU A 32 30.95 -16.51 -13.08
CA GLU A 32 31.50 -16.18 -11.77
C GLU A 32 30.53 -15.22 -11.08
N SER A 33 29.89 -15.78 -10.06
CA SER A 33 28.90 -15.17 -9.21
C SER A 33 29.45 -13.84 -8.73
N TYR A 34 28.83 -12.74 -9.20
CA TYR A 34 29.01 -11.42 -8.62
C TYR A 34 29.01 -11.55 -7.09
N PRO A 35 30.09 -11.21 -6.38
CA PRO A 35 30.03 -11.08 -4.94
C PRO A 35 29.19 -9.83 -4.66
N PHE A 36 27.86 -10.01 -4.58
CA PHE A 36 26.92 -8.98 -4.18
C PHE A 36 27.11 -8.72 -2.69
N ARG A 37 28.10 -7.89 -2.35
CA ARG A 37 28.22 -7.32 -1.01
C ARG A 37 27.16 -6.24 -0.91
N TYR A 38 26.04 -6.55 -0.25
CA TYR A 38 25.05 -5.55 0.14
C TYR A 38 25.64 -4.70 1.29
N GLU A 39 26.65 -3.90 1.01
CA GLU A 39 26.86 -2.73 1.85
C GLU A 39 25.72 -1.77 1.49
N GLN A 40 24.57 -1.95 2.13
CA GLN A 40 23.49 -0.99 2.03
C GLN A 40 24.00 0.29 2.68
N ALA A 41 24.57 1.18 1.88
CA ALA A 41 24.61 2.59 2.23
C ALA A 41 23.14 3.00 2.35
N VAL A 42 22.60 2.93 3.57
CA VAL A 42 21.25 3.38 3.88
C VAL A 42 21.27 4.88 3.65
N TYR A 43 21.01 5.29 2.42
CA TYR A 43 20.70 6.66 2.09
C TYR A 43 19.35 6.95 2.77
N LYS A 44 19.42 7.37 4.03
CA LYS A 44 18.27 7.92 4.73
C LYS A 44 17.93 9.21 4.00
N LYS A 45 16.96 9.13 3.10
CA LYS A 45 16.27 10.33 2.59
C LYS A 45 15.90 11.16 3.82
N PRO A 46 16.11 12.48 3.80
CA PRO A 46 15.62 13.33 4.88
C PRO A 46 14.12 13.05 5.03
N LEU A 47 13.71 12.74 6.26
CA LEU A 47 12.30 12.54 6.58
C LEU A 47 11.55 13.78 6.11
N ARG A 48 10.47 13.57 5.37
CA ARG A 48 9.53 14.66 5.08
C ARG A 48 9.05 15.24 6.42
N GLU A 49 8.67 16.51 6.47
CA GLU A 49 8.21 17.15 7.71
C GLU A 49 7.15 16.30 8.44
N HIS A 50 6.23 15.69 7.69
CA HIS A 50 5.17 14.81 8.20
C HIS A 50 5.69 13.45 8.74
N GLU A 51 6.88 13.00 8.32
CA GLU A 51 7.50 11.75 8.80
C GLU A 51 8.35 11.98 10.06
N LYS A 52 8.60 13.24 10.45
CA LYS A 52 9.27 13.55 11.71
C LYS A 52 8.36 13.17 12.88
N PRO A 53 8.91 12.64 13.98
CA PRO A 53 8.13 12.42 15.20
C PRO A 53 7.48 13.72 15.66
N GLN A 54 6.18 13.67 15.93
CA GLN A 54 5.47 14.80 16.53
C GLN A 54 5.87 14.92 17.99
N ASP A 55 6.15 16.14 18.43
CA ASP A 55 6.38 16.42 19.85
C ASP A 55 5.04 16.45 20.59
N LEU A 56 4.76 15.38 21.32
CA LEU A 56 3.53 15.20 22.09
C LEU A 56 3.64 15.76 23.53
N SER A 57 4.74 16.41 23.89
CA SER A 57 4.95 16.96 25.24
C SER A 57 3.94 18.03 25.64
N ASN A 58 3.34 18.72 24.67
CA ASN A 58 2.32 19.75 24.88
C ASN A 58 0.89 19.21 25.02
N VAL A 59 0.68 17.91 24.81
CA VAL A 59 -0.65 17.28 24.96
C VAL A 59 -0.75 16.70 26.38
N PRO A 60 -1.63 17.22 27.24
CA PRO A 60 -1.78 16.72 28.60
C PRO A 60 -2.47 15.36 28.59
N GLY A 61 -2.08 14.45 29.47
CA GLY A 61 -2.74 13.15 29.67
C GLY A 61 -2.07 11.98 28.94
N VAL A 62 -2.60 10.78 29.17
CA VAL A 62 -2.11 9.51 28.65
C VAL A 62 -3.05 9.01 27.54
N PRO A 63 -2.55 8.77 26.31
CA PRO A 63 -3.37 8.27 25.22
C PRO A 63 -3.95 6.89 25.56
N GLY A 64 -5.23 6.68 25.23
CA GLY A 64 -5.96 5.46 25.56
C GLY A 64 -6.52 5.39 26.98
N VAL A 65 -6.08 6.27 27.89
CA VAL A 65 -6.65 6.42 29.24
C VAL A 65 -7.48 7.70 29.32
N ASP A 66 -6.83 8.85 29.16
CA ASP A 66 -7.50 10.16 29.20
C ASP A 66 -8.20 10.47 27.86
N PHE A 67 -7.70 9.86 26.77
CA PHE A 67 -8.27 9.96 25.42
C PHE A 67 -8.56 8.56 24.88
N PRO A 68 -9.76 8.02 25.12
CA PRO A 68 -10.11 6.68 24.69
C PRO A 68 -10.07 6.52 23.17
N ILE A 69 -9.53 5.40 22.71
CA ILE A 69 -9.47 5.07 21.29
C ILE A 69 -10.78 4.38 20.89
N TYR A 70 -11.69 5.13 20.28
CA TYR A 70 -12.95 4.59 19.80
C TYR A 70 -12.78 3.91 18.43
N HIS A 71 -13.27 2.69 18.29
CA HIS A 71 -13.33 1.96 17.02
C HIS A 71 -14.60 2.26 16.22
N SER A 72 -15.61 2.85 16.89
CA SER A 72 -16.87 3.31 16.32
C SER A 72 -17.30 4.59 17.00
N VAL A 73 -18.05 5.44 16.29
CA VAL A 73 -18.61 6.67 16.88
C VAL A 73 -19.53 6.31 18.05
N PRO A 74 -19.25 6.75 19.28
CA PRO A 74 -20.10 6.43 20.42
C PRO A 74 -21.46 7.12 20.31
N GLU A 75 -22.48 6.49 20.91
CA GLU A 75 -23.79 7.10 21.06
C GLU A 75 -23.73 8.22 22.10
N THR A 76 -24.22 9.40 21.72
CA THR A 76 -24.18 10.63 22.49
C THR A 76 -25.46 11.41 22.28
N SER A 77 -25.71 12.42 23.12
CA SER A 77 -26.90 13.26 23.00
C SER A 77 -26.88 14.19 21.78
N PHE A 78 -25.77 14.22 21.04
CA PHE A 78 -25.61 15.04 19.84
C PHE A 78 -26.64 14.67 18.76
N SER A 79 -27.37 15.69 18.28
CA SER A 79 -28.34 15.56 17.19
C SER A 79 -28.06 16.56 16.07
N CYS A 80 -28.01 16.04 14.84
CA CYS A 80 -27.90 16.84 13.62
C CYS A 80 -29.09 17.79 13.44
N ALA A 81 -30.24 17.56 14.07
CA ALA A 81 -31.41 18.44 13.95
C ALA A 81 -31.22 19.81 14.61
N ASN A 82 -30.28 19.91 15.56
CA ASN A 82 -30.09 21.09 16.41
C ASN A 82 -28.83 21.88 16.05
N VAL A 83 -28.19 21.59 14.91
CA VAL A 83 -26.99 22.30 14.49
C VAL A 83 -27.34 23.53 13.64
N PRO A 84 -26.61 24.65 13.77
CA PRO A 84 -26.99 25.92 13.16
C PRO A 84 -26.77 25.97 11.64
N ILE A 85 -25.82 25.19 11.12
CA ILE A 85 -25.38 25.25 9.71
C ILE A 85 -25.35 23.85 9.11
N HIS A 86 -25.84 23.73 7.88
CA HIS A 86 -25.71 22.50 7.10
C HIS A 86 -25.17 22.82 5.69
N PRO A 87 -24.26 22.00 5.13
CA PRO A 87 -23.56 20.89 5.77
C PRO A 87 -22.42 21.37 6.70
N GLY A 88 -22.05 20.57 7.71
CA GLY A 88 -20.94 20.92 8.62
C GLY A 88 -20.43 19.72 9.42
N MET A 89 -19.18 19.82 9.89
CA MET A 89 -18.57 18.90 10.86
C MET A 89 -18.66 19.52 12.24
N TYR A 90 -19.08 18.74 13.23
CA TYR A 90 -19.33 19.22 14.58
C TYR A 90 -18.66 18.34 15.63
N ALA A 91 -17.84 18.98 16.46
CA ALA A 91 -17.12 18.34 17.54
C ALA A 91 -18.10 17.93 18.65
N ASN A 92 -18.03 16.66 19.04
CA ASN A 92 -18.85 16.16 20.11
C ASN A 92 -18.15 16.34 21.47
N VAL A 93 -18.66 17.29 22.25
CA VAL A 93 -18.13 17.64 23.58
C VAL A 93 -18.20 16.50 24.58
N GLU A 94 -19.20 15.61 24.47
CA GLU A 94 -19.33 14.45 25.37
C GLU A 94 -18.19 13.44 25.16
N THR A 95 -17.56 13.46 23.99
CA THR A 95 -16.40 12.61 23.66
C THR A 95 -15.06 13.33 23.85
N GLY A 96 -15.06 14.49 24.50
CA GLY A 96 -13.87 15.34 24.64
C GLY A 96 -13.36 15.86 23.30
N CYS A 97 -14.26 16.16 22.35
CA CYS A 97 -13.94 16.64 21.00
C CYS A 97 -13.04 15.69 20.18
N GLN A 98 -12.97 14.41 20.55
CA GLN A 98 -12.23 13.40 19.78
C GLN A 98 -13.02 12.87 18.59
N THR A 99 -14.36 12.98 18.65
CA THR A 99 -15.24 12.51 17.58
C THR A 99 -16.00 13.67 16.96
N GLU A 100 -15.95 13.74 15.63
CA GLU A 100 -16.69 14.69 14.81
C GLU A 100 -17.90 14.00 14.18
N ARG A 101 -19.08 14.64 14.22
CA ARG A 101 -20.26 14.17 13.48
C ARG A 101 -20.58 15.11 12.32
N GLY A 102 -20.72 14.54 11.14
CA GLY A 102 -21.18 15.24 9.96
C GLY A 102 -22.68 15.45 10.01
N SER A 103 -23.11 16.71 9.90
CA SER A 103 -24.51 17.06 9.72
C SER A 103 -24.77 17.51 8.30
N PHE A 104 -25.59 16.75 7.57
CA PHE A 104 -26.02 17.05 6.21
C PHE A 104 -27.54 17.23 6.20
N LYS A 105 -28.02 18.26 5.49
CA LYS A 105 -29.46 18.51 5.34
C LYS A 105 -30.03 17.51 4.34
N GLU A 106 -30.58 16.42 4.89
CA GLU A 106 -31.16 15.25 4.21
C GLU A 106 -30.22 14.37 3.35
N PRO A 107 -30.52 13.06 3.21
CA PRO A 107 -30.02 12.22 2.14
C PRO A 107 -30.81 12.56 0.85
N ILE A 108 -30.65 13.79 0.33
CA ILE A 108 -31.49 14.34 -0.75
C ILE A 108 -31.51 13.43 -2.00
N ARG A 109 -30.55 12.53 -2.17
CA ARG A 109 -30.52 11.61 -3.31
C ARG A 109 -31.20 10.26 -3.05
N ALA A 110 -30.82 9.53 -2.01
CA ALA A 110 -31.26 8.14 -1.84
C ALA A 110 -32.74 8.02 -1.46
N GLU A 111 -33.22 8.85 -0.53
CA GLU A 111 -34.60 8.76 -0.04
C GLU A 111 -35.60 9.39 -1.01
N ALA A 112 -35.22 10.50 -1.66
CA ALA A 112 -36.02 11.12 -2.72
C ALA A 112 -36.12 10.23 -3.97
N GLU A 113 -35.04 9.53 -4.33
CA GLU A 113 -35.03 8.56 -5.44
C GLU A 113 -35.91 7.35 -5.12
N ALA A 114 -35.83 6.80 -3.91
CA ALA A 114 -36.72 5.73 -3.45
C ALA A 114 -38.20 6.16 -3.51
N ARG A 115 -38.54 7.36 -3.01
CA ARG A 115 -39.91 7.91 -3.09
C ARG A 115 -40.36 8.15 -4.54
N ARG A 116 -39.47 8.61 -5.43
CA ARG A 116 -39.77 8.81 -6.85
C ARG A 116 -40.01 7.49 -7.58
N ILE A 117 -39.22 6.46 -7.28
CA ILE A 117 -39.38 5.10 -7.83
C ILE A 117 -40.70 4.51 -7.35
N ALA A 118 -41.01 4.59 -6.05
CA ALA A 118 -42.27 4.11 -5.49
C ALA A 118 -43.50 4.78 -6.13
N ARG A 119 -43.47 6.11 -6.33
CA ARG A 119 -44.55 6.85 -7.02
C ARG A 119 -44.70 6.45 -8.49
N ARG A 120 -43.59 6.17 -9.20
CA ARG A 120 -43.63 5.67 -10.59
C ARG A 120 -44.19 4.25 -10.68
N ALA A 121 -43.83 3.38 -9.74
CA ALA A 121 -44.36 2.03 -9.65
C ALA A 121 -45.87 2.05 -9.39
N ALA A 122 -46.33 2.85 -8.43
CA ALA A 122 -47.75 3.00 -8.11
C ALA A 122 -48.57 3.53 -9.31
N ARG A 123 -48.03 4.46 -10.11
CA ARG A 123 -48.69 4.97 -11.33
C ARG A 123 -48.69 4.00 -12.52
N ARG A 124 -47.87 2.94 -12.49
CA ARG A 124 -47.88 1.87 -13.51
C ARG A 124 -48.84 0.74 -13.16
N LEU A 125 -49.34 0.70 -11.93
CA LEU A 125 -50.27 -0.31 -11.42
C LEU A 125 -51.73 0.17 -11.42
N LEU A 126 -51.97 1.41 -11.85
CA LEU A 126 -53.28 2.01 -12.14
C LEU A 126 -53.40 2.20 -13.66
#